data_AF-A0A0P5EHW2-F1
#
_entry.id   AF-A0A0P5EHW2-F1
#
_cell.length_a   1.000
_cell.length_b   1.000
_cell.length_c   1.000
_cell.angle_alpha   90.00
_cell.angle_beta   90.00
_cell.angle_gamma   90.00
#
_symmetry.space_group_name_H-M   'P 1'
#
loop_
_entity.id
_entity.type
_entity.pdbx_description
1 polymer ?
#
loop_
_entity_poly.entity_id
_entity_poly.type
_entity_poly.pdbx_seq_one_letter_code
_entity_poly.pdbx_strand_id
1 'polypeptide(L)'
;MKLFLAVLALSSLCSAAPQFGFLPKAPLYGHLIGRPLVADLWSSEDFDPVSVEDDSSEEVVVPITLEQARVRLMRYMRELERDIEEDIFENDYLDVQSSLYKLNNRVWPKMVYLSDQIYDNLLLANDVKALEREHKIRVGLKRDVARIRFKTGTRKCPSPDESFFAPTKRCVTVESSEADLNPCASKKDMLLYDGIDNRAVCDCVVDDRNLVFSELDGRCHRLNQQGPCQNGTWLIMSAEGKVVCEEVPADCVADGEHVYWSPDPLVAKPQCVQLSVRGSCAEGDLLQRNRSGAVACRSPSRPQPLVQLHTSCPPGSFRGQNHQCPI
;
A
#
# COMPACT_ATOMS: atom_id res chain seq x y z
N MET A 1 53.01 -27.55 48.84
CA MET A 1 53.02 -28.97 48.43
C MET A 1 51.62 -29.32 47.94
N LYS A 2 51.50 -29.62 46.63
CA LYS A 2 50.30 -30.06 45.85
C LYS A 2 49.20 -29.00 45.67
N LEU A 3 48.96 -28.43 44.46
CA LEU A 3 48.33 -29.01 43.24
C LEU A 3 46.89 -29.49 43.55
N PHE A 4 45.80 -29.18 42.84
CA PHE A 4 45.58 -28.85 41.42
C PHE A 4 44.12 -28.39 41.19
N LEU A 5 43.91 -27.50 40.18
CA LEU A 5 42.79 -27.36 39.22
C LEU A 5 41.31 -27.28 39.72
N ALA A 6 40.37 -26.53 39.14
CA ALA A 6 40.21 -25.86 37.83
C ALA A 6 39.07 -24.80 37.95
N VAL A 7 39.16 -23.57 37.40
CA VAL A 7 38.76 -23.13 36.03
C VAL A 7 37.30 -22.62 35.91
N LEU A 8 37.18 -21.40 35.36
CA LEU A 8 36.00 -20.63 34.88
C LEU A 8 35.20 -19.82 35.92
N ALA A 9 34.82 -18.56 35.71
CA ALA A 9 35.13 -17.56 34.69
C ALA A 9 34.73 -16.18 35.23
N LEU A 10 35.52 -15.16 34.90
CA LEU A 10 35.22 -13.74 35.10
C LEU A 10 34.13 -13.28 34.13
N SER A 11 33.21 -12.46 34.64
CA SER A 11 32.67 -11.21 34.06
C SER A 11 31.15 -11.08 34.21
N SER A 12 30.72 -10.11 35.02
CA SER A 12 29.69 -9.11 34.69
C SER A 12 29.16 -8.47 35.98
N LEU A 13 29.89 -7.47 36.47
CA LEU A 13 29.39 -6.43 37.36
C LEU A 13 29.24 -5.17 36.51
N CYS A 14 28.01 -4.83 36.16
CA CYS A 14 27.57 -3.45 35.96
C CYS A 14 26.04 -3.45 35.97
N SER A 15 25.49 -3.17 37.15
CA SER A 15 24.10 -2.78 37.34
C SER A 15 24.03 -1.27 37.59
N ALA A 16 22.92 -0.68 37.11
CA ALA A 16 22.36 0.65 37.41
C ALA A 16 22.59 1.79 36.39
N ALA A 17 21.50 2.17 35.71
CA ALA A 17 21.08 3.56 35.46
C ALA A 17 19.57 3.58 35.09
N PRO A 18 18.84 4.70 35.31
CA PRO A 18 17.47 4.69 35.84
C PRO A 18 16.35 4.78 34.80
N GLN A 19 15.16 4.32 35.21
CA GLN A 19 13.91 4.40 34.45
C GLN A 19 13.31 5.82 34.56
N PHE A 20 13.40 6.61 33.51
CA PHE A 20 12.59 7.83 33.35
C PHE A 20 11.23 7.45 32.80
N GLY A 21 10.19 7.57 33.62
CA GLY A 21 8.80 7.45 33.21
C GLY A 21 8.37 8.69 32.42
N PHE A 22 8.35 8.61 31.09
CA PHE A 22 7.64 9.55 30.24
C PHE A 22 6.25 9.00 29.92
N LEU A 23 5.25 9.58 30.56
CA LEU A 23 3.83 9.47 30.19
C LEU A 23 3.47 10.77 29.46
N PRO A 24 3.32 10.78 28.12
CA PRO A 24 2.69 11.93 27.47
C PRO A 24 1.17 11.86 27.75
N LYS A 25 0.65 12.89 28.42
CA LYS A 25 -0.78 13.15 28.53
C LYS A 25 -1.36 13.36 27.12
N ALA A 26 -2.36 12.56 26.76
CA ALA A 26 -3.12 12.73 25.53
C ALA A 26 -3.91 14.06 25.55
N PRO A 27 -3.96 14.82 24.45
CA PRO A 27 -4.99 15.84 24.27
C PRO A 27 -6.33 15.19 23.88
N LEU A 28 -7.40 15.77 24.41
CA LEU A 28 -8.79 15.39 24.19
C LEU A 28 -9.18 15.53 22.71
N TYR A 29 -9.94 14.53 22.23
CA TYR A 29 -10.52 14.43 20.90
C TYR A 29 -11.34 15.68 20.50
N GLY A 30 -10.94 16.34 19.41
CA GLY A 30 -11.81 17.18 18.60
C GLY A 30 -12.18 16.45 17.31
N HIS A 31 -13.44 16.05 17.17
CA HIS A 31 -14.00 15.55 15.92
C HIS A 31 -14.08 16.69 14.91
N LEU A 32 -13.28 16.64 13.84
CA LEU A 32 -13.58 17.38 12.61
C LEU A 32 -13.76 16.36 11.49
N ILE A 33 -15.03 16.15 11.16
CA ILE A 33 -15.51 15.38 10.02
C ILE A 33 -15.21 16.22 8.77
N GLY A 34 -14.18 15.84 8.01
CA GLY A 34 -13.94 16.34 6.66
C GLY A 34 -14.11 15.18 5.67
N ARG A 35 -15.21 15.19 4.92
CA ARG A 35 -15.41 14.30 3.76
C ARG A 35 -14.30 14.56 2.73
N PRO A 36 -13.70 13.55 2.11
CA PRO A 36 -12.76 13.78 1.04
C PRO A 36 -13.55 13.95 -0.28
N LEU A 37 -13.50 15.15 -0.86
CA LEU A 37 -13.86 15.40 -2.25
C LEU A 37 -12.70 14.90 -3.13
N VAL A 38 -12.73 13.62 -3.52
CA VAL A 38 -11.62 12.95 -4.27
C VAL A 38 -11.86 12.95 -5.79
N ALA A 39 -12.84 13.69 -6.32
CA ALA A 39 -13.24 13.48 -7.71
C ALA A 39 -12.63 14.41 -8.77
N ASP A 40 -12.13 15.61 -8.43
CA ASP A 40 -11.89 16.63 -9.47
C ASP A 40 -10.50 17.30 -9.47
N LEU A 41 -9.45 16.67 -8.92
CA LEU A 41 -8.08 17.25 -8.93
C LEU A 41 -7.12 16.65 -9.95
N TRP A 42 -7.63 15.99 -10.99
CA TRP A 42 -6.83 15.46 -12.08
C TRP A 42 -7.05 16.32 -13.34
N SER A 43 -6.87 17.63 -13.21
CA SER A 43 -6.60 18.47 -14.38
C SER A 43 -5.12 18.28 -14.75
N SER A 44 -4.87 18.05 -16.03
CA SER A 44 -3.55 18.03 -16.67
C SER A 44 -2.79 19.36 -16.59
N GLU A 45 -3.27 20.32 -15.80
CA GLU A 45 -2.70 21.66 -15.62
C GLU A 45 -1.79 21.77 -14.39
N ASP A 46 -1.73 20.75 -13.50
CA ASP A 46 -0.70 20.66 -12.43
C ASP A 46 0.61 19.98 -12.91
N PHE A 47 0.73 19.73 -14.22
CA PHE A 47 1.96 19.30 -14.87
C PHE A 47 2.90 20.48 -15.09
N ASP A 48 3.34 21.10 -14.00
CA ASP A 48 4.49 22.00 -14.02
C ASP A 48 5.74 21.17 -13.65
N PRO A 49 6.65 20.89 -14.61
CA PRO A 49 7.90 20.21 -14.30
C PRO A 49 8.80 21.18 -13.55
N VAL A 50 8.58 21.29 -12.23
CA VAL A 50 9.46 22.02 -11.31
C VAL A 50 9.54 23.52 -11.64
N SER A 51 8.51 24.28 -11.26
CA SER A 51 8.72 25.68 -10.85
C SER A 51 9.21 25.65 -9.39
N VAL A 52 10.54 25.59 -9.22
CA VAL A 52 11.14 26.29 -8.08
C VAL A 52 10.94 27.76 -8.42
N GLU A 53 10.27 28.52 -7.56
CA GLU A 53 10.23 29.97 -7.70
C GLU A 53 11.66 30.49 -7.62
N ASP A 54 12.30 30.66 -8.77
CA ASP A 54 13.55 31.39 -8.90
C ASP A 54 13.26 32.60 -9.79
N ASP A 55 13.52 33.76 -9.20
CA ASP A 55 13.18 35.06 -9.75
C ASP A 55 14.08 35.35 -10.96
N SER A 56 13.46 35.71 -12.09
CA SER A 56 14.08 36.29 -13.28
C SER A 56 15.07 35.45 -14.12
N SER A 57 14.56 34.81 -15.17
CA SER A 57 15.04 34.90 -16.57
C SER A 57 14.52 33.72 -17.39
N GLU A 58 14.21 33.94 -18.67
CA GLU A 58 13.79 32.90 -19.61
C GLU A 58 14.83 31.76 -19.71
N GLU A 59 14.62 30.68 -18.96
CA GLU A 59 15.41 29.46 -19.10
C GLU A 59 14.73 28.48 -20.08
N VAL A 60 15.51 28.03 -21.06
CA VAL A 60 15.12 26.97 -22.00
C VAL A 60 14.85 25.69 -21.20
N VAL A 61 13.59 25.28 -21.08
CA VAL A 61 13.21 24.05 -20.37
C VAL A 61 13.70 22.83 -21.16
N VAL A 62 14.89 22.33 -20.84
CA VAL A 62 15.40 21.07 -21.39
C VAL A 62 14.61 19.91 -20.76
N PRO A 63 13.97 19.05 -21.55
CA PRO A 63 13.22 17.91 -21.01
C PRO A 63 14.19 16.96 -20.31
N ILE A 64 13.98 16.76 -19.01
CA ILE A 64 14.78 15.85 -18.18
C ILE A 64 14.33 14.40 -18.35
N THR A 65 15.26 13.46 -18.21
CA THR A 65 14.92 12.03 -18.23
C THR A 65 14.22 11.60 -16.94
N LEU A 66 13.50 10.47 -16.97
CA LEU A 66 12.87 9.88 -15.76
C LEU A 66 13.91 9.68 -14.63
N GLU A 67 15.12 9.28 -15.01
CA GLU A 67 16.23 9.09 -14.07
C GLU A 67 16.65 10.40 -13.40
N GLN A 68 16.78 11.48 -14.20
CA GLN A 68 17.13 12.80 -13.69
C GLN A 68 16.04 13.34 -12.77
N ALA A 69 14.76 13.16 -13.13
CA ALA A 69 13.62 13.55 -12.30
C ALA A 69 13.65 12.82 -10.95
N ARG A 70 13.90 11.51 -10.96
CA ARG A 70 14.03 10.70 -9.74
C ARG A 70 15.17 11.17 -8.86
N VAL A 71 16.35 11.43 -9.43
CA VAL A 71 17.51 11.92 -8.69
C VAL A 71 17.22 13.27 -8.01
N ARG A 72 16.53 14.18 -8.69
CA ARG A 72 16.09 15.46 -8.10
C ARG A 72 15.16 15.23 -6.90
N LEU A 73 14.14 14.39 -7.05
CA LEU A 73 13.22 14.08 -5.93
C LEU A 73 13.93 13.37 -4.77
N MET A 74 14.92 12.51 -5.05
CA MET A 74 15.66 11.83 -3.99
C MET A 74 16.52 12.81 -3.18
N ARG A 75 17.07 13.83 -3.84
CA ARG A 75 17.76 14.93 -3.15
C ARG A 75 16.80 15.70 -2.26
N TYR A 76 15.66 16.10 -2.81
CA TYR A 76 14.64 16.84 -2.06
C TYR A 76 14.09 16.05 -0.86
N MET A 77 13.94 14.73 -0.99
CA MET A 77 13.55 13.86 0.13
C MET A 77 14.59 13.86 1.26
N ARG A 78 15.89 13.91 0.94
CA ARG A 78 16.96 14.00 1.95
C ARG A 78 17.01 15.37 2.62
N GLU A 79 16.76 16.43 1.87
CA GLU A 79 16.62 17.79 2.40
C GLU A 79 15.46 17.84 3.39
N LEU A 80 14.28 17.34 3.01
CA LEU A 80 13.13 17.22 3.90
C LEU A 80 13.43 16.38 5.16
N GLU A 81 14.19 15.29 5.04
CA GLU A 81 14.59 14.50 6.22
C GLU A 81 15.47 15.31 7.18
N ARG A 82 16.42 16.09 6.65
CA ARG A 82 17.29 16.96 7.44
C ARG A 82 16.49 18.07 8.13
N ASP A 83 15.60 18.73 7.38
CA ASP A 83 14.74 19.79 7.92
C ASP A 83 13.86 19.24 9.06
N ILE A 84 13.26 18.07 8.87
CA ILE A 84 12.47 17.39 9.93
C ILE A 84 13.31 17.12 11.18
N GLU A 85 14.57 16.70 11.04
CA GLU A 85 15.44 16.46 12.21
C GLU A 85 15.72 17.76 12.98
N GLU A 86 15.94 18.86 12.26
CA GLU A 86 16.15 20.19 12.81
C GLU A 86 14.87 20.68 13.53
N ASP A 87 13.72 20.62 12.87
CA ASP A 87 12.42 21.03 13.42
C ASP A 87 12.05 20.21 14.68
N ILE A 88 12.31 18.90 14.68
CA ILE A 88 12.11 18.04 15.86
C ILE A 88 13.01 18.50 17.02
N PHE A 89 14.27 18.83 16.73
CA PHE A 89 15.23 19.28 17.74
C PHE A 89 14.82 20.62 18.34
N GLU A 90 14.32 21.53 17.52
CA GLU A 90 13.79 22.84 17.94
C GLU A 90 12.40 22.76 18.59
N ASN A 91 11.78 21.58 18.56
CA ASN A 91 10.42 21.33 19.03
C ASN A 91 9.38 22.20 18.26
N ASP A 92 9.63 22.45 16.97
CA ASP A 92 8.70 23.10 16.07
C ASP A 92 7.74 22.08 15.45
N TYR A 93 6.62 21.86 16.12
CA TYR A 93 5.62 20.91 15.65
C TYR A 93 4.98 21.33 14.30
N LEU A 94 4.85 22.63 14.01
CA LEU A 94 4.18 23.10 12.80
C LEU A 94 5.04 22.84 11.58
N ASP A 95 6.35 23.06 11.69
CA ASP A 95 7.28 22.81 10.58
C ASP A 95 7.47 21.30 10.32
N VAL A 96 7.48 20.46 11.36
CA VAL A 96 7.41 19.00 11.19
C VAL A 96 6.16 18.58 10.41
N GLN A 97 4.98 19.15 10.72
CA GLN A 97 3.74 18.84 9.98
C GLN A 97 3.79 19.35 8.54
N SER A 98 4.37 20.53 8.30
CA SER A 98 4.57 21.11 6.97
C SER A 98 5.47 20.23 6.09
N SER A 99 6.60 19.78 6.64
CA SER A 99 7.54 18.89 5.96
C SER A 99 6.94 17.52 5.68
N LEU A 100 6.14 16.97 6.62
CA LEU A 100 5.36 15.76 6.39
C LEU A 100 4.30 15.90 5.29
N TYR A 101 3.61 17.04 5.25
CA TYR A 101 2.65 17.32 4.19
C TYR A 101 3.32 17.34 2.82
N LYS A 102 4.48 18.00 2.70
CA LYS A 102 5.28 18.00 1.45
C LYS A 102 5.71 16.58 1.07
N LEU A 103 6.20 15.79 2.04
CA LEU A 103 6.58 14.40 1.80
C LEU A 103 5.40 13.58 1.25
N ASN A 104 4.26 13.60 1.93
CA ASN A 104 3.12 12.74 1.61
C ASN A 104 2.36 13.16 0.35
N ASN A 105 2.26 14.46 0.07
CA ASN A 105 1.41 14.96 -1.02
C ASN A 105 2.20 15.37 -2.27
N ARG A 106 3.50 15.65 -2.15
CA ARG A 106 4.32 16.13 -3.28
C ARG A 106 5.43 15.18 -3.67
N VAL A 107 6.17 14.65 -2.70
CA VAL A 107 7.40 13.87 -2.99
C VAL A 107 7.10 12.40 -3.19
N TRP A 108 6.43 11.78 -2.22
CA TRP A 108 6.17 10.34 -2.22
C TRP A 108 5.37 9.88 -3.45
N PRO A 109 4.22 10.49 -3.80
CA PRO A 109 3.42 10.03 -4.93
C PRO A 109 4.19 10.14 -6.26
N LYS A 110 4.95 11.23 -6.44
CA LYS A 110 5.78 11.43 -7.63
C LYS A 110 6.92 10.43 -7.71
N MET A 111 7.54 10.10 -6.58
CA MET A 111 8.60 9.10 -6.51
C MET A 111 8.10 7.70 -6.88
N VAL A 112 6.95 7.30 -6.33
CA VAL A 112 6.30 6.02 -6.65
C VAL A 112 6.00 5.95 -8.15
N TYR A 113 5.38 6.99 -8.69
CA TYR A 113 5.06 7.09 -10.12
C TYR A 113 6.31 6.92 -11.00
N LEU A 114 7.38 7.67 -10.73
CA LEU A 114 8.61 7.57 -11.52
C LEU A 114 9.26 6.18 -11.41
N SER A 115 9.31 5.60 -10.21
CA SER A 115 9.85 4.24 -10.06
C SER A 115 9.04 3.23 -10.83
N ASP A 116 7.70 3.34 -10.86
CA ASP A 116 6.82 2.45 -11.64
C ASP A 116 7.08 2.58 -13.15
N GLN A 117 7.17 3.80 -13.67
CA GLN A 117 7.52 4.04 -15.08
C GLN A 117 8.89 3.48 -15.45
N ILE A 118 9.90 3.66 -14.59
CA ILE A 118 11.25 3.11 -14.82
C ILE A 118 11.19 1.58 -14.84
N TYR A 119 10.55 0.96 -13.86
CA TYR A 119 10.41 -0.51 -13.79
C TYR A 119 9.75 -1.07 -15.05
N ASP A 120 8.66 -0.46 -15.50
CA ASP A 120 7.95 -0.86 -16.71
C ASP A 120 8.83 -0.80 -17.96
N ASN A 121 9.60 0.28 -18.12
CA ASN A 121 10.52 0.43 -19.24
C ASN A 121 11.63 -0.64 -19.21
N LEU A 122 12.16 -0.96 -18.03
CA LEU A 122 13.18 -2.00 -17.86
C LEU A 122 12.64 -3.40 -18.14
N LEU A 123 11.39 -3.67 -17.75
CA LEU A 123 10.71 -4.94 -18.01
C LEU A 123 10.49 -5.15 -19.51
N LEU A 124 10.06 -4.12 -20.22
CA LEU A 124 9.92 -4.14 -21.69
C LEU A 124 11.26 -4.34 -22.41
N ALA A 125 12.34 -3.79 -21.86
CA ALA A 125 13.68 -3.97 -22.40
C ALA A 125 14.31 -5.33 -22.06
N ASN A 126 13.67 -6.14 -21.20
CA ASN A 126 14.17 -7.41 -20.69
C ASN A 126 15.57 -7.31 -20.03
N ASP A 127 15.88 -6.16 -19.40
CA ASP A 127 17.17 -5.92 -18.74
C ASP A 127 17.11 -6.37 -17.27
N VAL A 128 17.42 -7.65 -17.05
CA VAL A 128 17.42 -8.28 -15.71
C VAL A 128 18.37 -7.57 -14.74
N LYS A 129 19.53 -7.09 -15.21
CA LYS A 129 20.51 -6.41 -14.34
C LYS A 129 20.00 -5.04 -13.92
N ALA A 130 19.34 -4.31 -14.81
CA ALA A 130 18.71 -3.04 -14.46
C ALA A 130 17.52 -3.24 -13.51
N LEU A 131 16.70 -4.27 -13.72
CA LEU A 131 15.61 -4.62 -12.81
C LEU A 131 16.11 -4.91 -11.38
N GLU A 132 17.24 -5.61 -11.24
CA GLU A 132 17.84 -5.85 -9.92
C GLU A 132 18.30 -4.54 -9.24
N ARG A 133 18.87 -3.61 -10.02
CA ARG A 133 19.24 -2.27 -9.51
C ARG A 133 18.01 -1.49 -9.08
N GLU A 134 16.94 -1.51 -9.89
CA GLU A 134 15.68 -0.84 -9.57
C GLU A 134 15.05 -1.40 -8.29
N HIS A 135 15.08 -2.72 -8.11
CA HIS A 135 14.60 -3.36 -6.89
C HIS A 135 15.35 -2.84 -5.65
N LYS A 136 16.69 -2.71 -5.70
CA LYS A 136 17.48 -2.16 -4.59
C LYS A 136 17.10 -0.72 -4.27
N ILE A 137 16.81 0.10 -5.30
CA ILE A 137 16.38 1.49 -5.13
C ILE A 137 15.02 1.53 -4.42
N ARG A 138 14.04 0.75 -4.88
CA ARG A 138 12.70 0.69 -4.27
C ARG A 138 12.74 0.24 -2.80
N VAL A 139 13.57 -0.76 -2.48
CA VAL A 139 13.78 -1.21 -1.09
C VAL A 139 14.39 -0.10 -0.23
N GLY A 140 15.40 0.62 -0.76
CA GLY A 140 16.00 1.77 -0.08
C GLY A 140 14.99 2.88 0.19
N LEU A 141 14.19 3.21 -0.82
CA LEU A 141 13.15 4.22 -0.75
C LEU A 141 12.07 3.89 0.30
N LYS A 142 11.60 2.63 0.36
CA LYS A 142 10.65 2.15 1.40
C LYS A 142 11.23 2.36 2.80
N ARG A 143 12.52 2.06 2.98
CA ARG A 143 13.23 2.23 4.27
C ARG A 143 13.37 3.70 4.67
N ASP A 144 13.73 4.57 3.73
CA ASP A 144 13.91 6.00 3.99
C ASP A 144 12.59 6.66 4.44
N VAL A 145 11.49 6.38 3.74
CA VAL A 145 10.16 6.90 4.13
C VAL A 145 9.69 6.35 5.47
N ALA A 146 9.89 5.05 5.75
CA ALA A 146 9.56 4.48 7.05
C ALA A 146 10.36 5.15 8.18
N ARG A 147 11.65 5.41 7.96
CA ARG A 147 12.51 6.12 8.92
C ARG A 147 12.03 7.55 9.20
N ILE A 148 11.75 8.34 8.16
CA ILE A 148 11.25 9.71 8.31
C ILE A 148 9.91 9.72 9.07
N ARG A 149 8.99 8.83 8.71
CA ARG A 149 7.69 8.74 9.39
C ARG A 149 7.80 8.28 10.84
N PHE A 150 8.76 7.41 11.15
CA PHE A 150 9.02 6.98 12.52
C PHE A 150 9.54 8.14 13.37
N LYS A 151 10.51 8.91 12.86
CA LYS A 151 11.06 10.10 13.55
C LYS A 151 9.99 11.13 13.89
N THR A 152 9.06 11.36 12.96
CA THR A 152 7.95 12.31 13.14
C THR A 152 6.77 11.78 13.94
N GLY A 153 6.80 10.50 14.36
CA GLY A 153 5.71 9.86 15.10
C GLY A 153 4.47 9.50 14.25
N THR A 154 4.50 9.71 12.93
CA THR A 154 3.44 9.29 12.00
C THR A 154 3.50 7.80 11.65
N ARG A 155 4.57 7.11 12.06
CA ARG A 155 4.71 5.65 12.01
C ARG A 155 5.16 5.14 13.38
N LYS A 156 4.60 4.02 13.83
CA LYS A 156 4.89 3.43 15.15
C LYS A 156 6.09 2.50 15.19
N CYS A 157 6.36 1.75 14.12
CA CYS A 157 7.48 0.82 14.05
C CYS A 157 8.57 1.32 13.09
N PRO A 158 9.87 1.21 13.45
CA PRO A 158 10.95 1.77 12.64
C PRO A 158 11.17 1.00 11.33
N SER A 159 10.95 -0.32 11.34
CA SER A 159 11.13 -1.15 10.15
C SER A 159 10.02 -0.91 9.13
N PRO A 160 10.34 -0.79 7.83
CA PRO A 160 9.33 -0.71 6.76
C PRO A 160 8.51 -1.99 6.59
N ASP A 161 8.98 -3.11 7.13
CA ASP A 161 8.37 -4.42 6.98
C ASP A 161 7.66 -4.88 8.26
N GLU A 162 7.50 -3.99 9.23
CA GLU A 162 6.79 -4.27 10.49
C GLU A 162 5.68 -3.25 10.75
N SER A 163 4.60 -3.71 11.37
CA SER A 163 3.51 -2.88 11.89
C SER A 163 3.29 -3.06 13.38
N PHE A 164 2.78 -2.01 14.01
CA PHE A 164 2.43 -2.04 15.42
C PHE A 164 1.13 -2.81 15.65
N PHE A 165 1.22 -3.98 16.27
CA PHE A 165 0.07 -4.82 16.58
C PHE A 165 -0.45 -4.53 18.00
N ALA A 166 -1.48 -3.69 18.05
CA ALA A 166 -2.06 -3.16 19.29
C ALA A 166 -2.39 -4.22 20.36
N PRO A 167 -2.96 -5.40 20.04
CA PRO A 167 -3.27 -6.42 21.05
C PRO A 167 -2.04 -6.89 21.84
N THR A 168 -0.87 -6.96 21.21
CA THR A 168 0.38 -7.40 21.86
C THR A 168 1.36 -6.27 22.15
N LYS A 169 1.05 -5.04 21.72
CA LYS A 169 1.89 -3.84 21.86
C LYS A 169 3.32 -4.01 21.32
N ARG A 170 3.48 -4.81 20.25
CA ARG A 170 4.78 -5.09 19.63
C ARG A 170 4.75 -4.80 18.12
N CYS A 171 5.92 -4.54 17.56
CA CYS A 171 6.12 -4.54 16.12
C CYS A 171 6.19 -5.98 15.62
N VAL A 172 5.47 -6.27 14.54
CA VAL A 172 5.37 -7.61 13.94
C VAL A 172 5.50 -7.47 12.43
N THR A 173 6.14 -8.45 11.81
CA THR A 173 6.36 -8.47 10.36
C THR A 173 5.02 -8.53 9.62
N VAL A 174 4.83 -7.64 8.66
CA VAL A 174 3.66 -7.65 7.77
C VAL A 174 3.90 -8.52 6.55
N GLU A 175 2.81 -8.93 5.91
CA GLU A 175 2.81 -9.70 4.66
C GLU A 175 3.54 -11.06 4.75
N SER A 176 3.80 -11.53 5.98
CA SER A 176 4.38 -12.86 6.21
C SER A 176 3.31 -13.94 6.10
N SER A 177 3.57 -14.96 5.28
CA SER A 177 2.75 -16.17 5.20
C SER A 177 3.06 -17.17 6.33
N GLU A 178 4.11 -16.94 7.11
CA GLU A 178 4.48 -17.81 8.24
C GLU A 178 3.49 -17.63 9.38
N ALA A 179 2.82 -18.71 9.77
CA ALA A 179 1.75 -18.69 10.77
C ALA A 179 2.21 -18.14 12.14
N ASP A 180 3.46 -18.39 12.52
CA ASP A 180 4.03 -17.92 13.79
C ASP A 180 4.30 -16.41 13.80
N LEU A 181 4.53 -15.81 12.62
CA LEU A 181 4.80 -14.38 12.45
C LEU A 181 3.53 -13.58 12.12
N ASN A 182 2.49 -14.23 11.63
CA ASN A 182 1.25 -13.61 11.17
C ASN A 182 0.09 -13.82 12.17
N PRO A 183 -0.26 -12.80 12.99
CA PRO A 183 -1.39 -12.88 13.92
C PRO A 183 -2.74 -13.15 13.24
N CYS A 184 -2.85 -12.91 11.93
CA CYS A 184 -4.06 -13.12 11.14
C CYS A 184 -4.16 -14.52 10.54
N ALA A 185 -3.12 -15.37 10.68
CA ALA A 185 -3.06 -16.72 10.11
C ALA A 185 -4.16 -17.67 10.64
N SER A 186 -4.80 -17.32 11.76
CA SER A 186 -5.98 -18.03 12.26
C SER A 186 -7.18 -17.99 11.30
N LYS A 187 -7.21 -17.02 10.38
CA LYS A 187 -8.24 -16.89 9.34
C LYS A 187 -7.62 -17.21 7.98
N LYS A 188 -8.29 -18.07 7.21
CA LYS A 188 -7.89 -18.42 5.85
C LYS A 188 -7.82 -17.17 4.98
N ASP A 189 -6.79 -17.12 4.14
CA ASP A 189 -6.58 -16.08 3.13
C ASP A 189 -6.47 -14.65 3.71
N MET A 190 -5.97 -14.52 4.95
CA MET A 190 -5.71 -13.24 5.59
C MET A 190 -4.25 -13.09 6.02
N LEU A 191 -3.68 -11.92 5.75
CA LEU A 191 -2.35 -11.51 6.21
C LEU A 191 -2.47 -10.25 7.06
N LEU A 192 -1.40 -9.98 7.80
CA LEU A 192 -1.22 -8.74 8.50
C LEU A 192 -0.64 -7.70 7.53
N TYR A 193 -1.27 -6.53 7.44
CA TYR A 193 -0.83 -5.43 6.59
C TYR A 193 -0.64 -4.12 7.38
N ASP A 194 0.10 -3.19 6.80
CA ASP A 194 0.24 -1.82 7.28
C ASP A 194 -1.09 -1.05 7.12
N GLY A 195 -1.64 -0.56 8.23
CA GLY A 195 -2.76 0.39 8.23
C GLY A 195 -2.32 1.84 8.50
N ILE A 196 -3.27 2.71 8.81
CA ILE A 196 -3.01 4.09 9.23
C ILE A 196 -2.04 4.14 10.41
N ASP A 197 -1.09 5.08 10.35
CA ASP A 197 0.01 5.24 11.30
C ASP A 197 0.84 3.97 11.55
N ASN A 198 0.89 3.06 10.57
CA ASN A 198 1.55 1.77 10.69
C ASN A 198 1.00 0.93 11.86
N ARG A 199 -0.32 1.02 12.09
CA ARG A 199 -1.03 0.07 12.94
C ARG A 199 -1.38 -1.14 12.11
N ALA A 200 -1.10 -2.31 12.66
CA ALA A 200 -1.30 -3.56 11.95
C ALA A 200 -2.79 -3.86 11.78
N VAL A 201 -3.19 -4.26 10.57
CA VAL A 201 -4.58 -4.59 10.21
C VAL A 201 -4.61 -5.95 9.53
N CYS A 202 -5.49 -6.84 9.97
CA CYS A 202 -5.74 -8.09 9.26
C CYS A 202 -6.59 -7.83 8.02
N ASP A 203 -6.09 -8.24 6.86
CA ASP A 203 -6.76 -8.00 5.58
C ASP A 203 -6.53 -9.18 4.62
N CYS A 204 -7.23 -9.18 3.50
CA CYS A 204 -7.16 -10.23 2.50
C CYS A 204 -5.79 -10.30 1.83
N VAL A 205 -5.33 -11.52 1.57
CA VAL A 205 -4.15 -11.77 0.73
C VAL A 205 -4.35 -11.06 -0.62
N VAL A 206 -3.35 -10.28 -1.02
CA VAL A 206 -3.31 -9.65 -2.35
C VAL A 206 -2.63 -10.61 -3.33
N ASP A 207 -3.45 -11.36 -4.06
CA ASP A 207 -3.02 -12.27 -5.11
C ASP A 207 -3.99 -12.23 -6.31
N ASP A 208 -3.75 -13.08 -7.32
CA ASP A 208 -4.54 -13.11 -8.55
C ASP A 208 -6.01 -13.52 -8.36
N ARG A 209 -6.37 -14.02 -7.17
CA ARG A 209 -7.76 -14.37 -6.83
C ARG A 209 -8.62 -13.15 -6.52
N ASN A 210 -8.01 -11.97 -6.35
CA ASN A 210 -8.68 -10.70 -6.07
C ASN A 210 -9.75 -10.83 -4.96
N LEU A 211 -9.31 -11.33 -3.81
CA LEU A 211 -10.19 -11.59 -2.66
C LEU A 211 -10.72 -10.28 -2.07
N VAL A 212 -11.98 -10.32 -1.62
CA VAL A 212 -12.65 -9.22 -0.95
C VAL A 212 -13.03 -9.61 0.47
N PHE A 213 -13.00 -8.64 1.38
CA PHE A 213 -13.38 -8.83 2.77
C PHE A 213 -14.90 -8.71 2.93
N SER A 214 -15.52 -9.70 3.58
CA SER A 214 -16.93 -9.64 3.94
C SER A 214 -17.11 -9.34 5.42
N GLU A 215 -17.90 -8.31 5.74
CA GLU A 215 -18.29 -8.02 7.13
C GLU A 215 -19.25 -9.06 7.72
N LEU A 216 -19.90 -9.87 6.87
CA LEU A 216 -20.89 -10.87 7.30
C LEU A 216 -20.28 -11.97 8.17
N ASP A 217 -19.06 -12.41 7.84
CA ASP A 217 -18.33 -13.43 8.58
C ASP A 217 -16.89 -13.02 8.97
N GLY A 218 -16.48 -11.81 8.57
CA GLY A 218 -15.16 -11.25 8.85
C GLY A 218 -14.03 -12.05 8.20
N ARG A 219 -14.27 -12.59 6.99
CA ARG A 219 -13.32 -13.38 6.20
C ARG A 219 -13.21 -12.88 4.76
N CYS A 220 -12.22 -13.41 4.06
CA CYS A 220 -11.92 -13.08 2.67
C CYS A 220 -12.50 -14.12 1.72
N HIS A 221 -13.17 -13.64 0.68
CA HIS A 221 -13.90 -14.46 -0.27
C HIS A 221 -13.61 -14.00 -1.70
N ARG A 222 -13.77 -14.89 -2.67
CA ARG A 222 -13.76 -14.49 -4.09
C ARG A 222 -15.10 -13.86 -4.45
N LEU A 223 -15.07 -12.82 -5.27
CA LEU A 223 -16.26 -12.26 -5.90
C LEU A 223 -16.89 -13.27 -6.87
N ASN A 224 -18.21 -13.18 -7.05
CA ASN A 224 -19.08 -14.06 -7.82
C ASN A 224 -19.07 -15.53 -7.36
N GLN A 225 -18.65 -15.79 -6.13
CA GLN A 225 -18.93 -17.03 -5.42
C GLN A 225 -20.02 -16.81 -4.37
N GLN A 226 -20.64 -17.88 -3.90
CA GLN A 226 -21.63 -17.78 -2.80
C GLN A 226 -21.02 -17.10 -1.56
N GLY A 227 -19.81 -17.48 -1.16
CA GLY A 227 -19.16 -16.93 0.03
C GLY A 227 -20.05 -17.05 1.28
N PRO A 228 -20.19 -15.99 2.10
CA PRO A 228 -21.05 -15.97 3.27
C PRO A 228 -22.53 -15.67 2.95
N CYS A 229 -22.89 -15.54 1.67
CA CYS A 229 -24.24 -15.21 1.25
C CYS A 229 -25.20 -16.42 1.33
N GLN A 230 -26.50 -16.13 1.29
CA GLN A 230 -27.54 -17.16 1.30
C GLN A 230 -27.52 -17.98 -0.01
N ASN A 231 -28.17 -19.15 0.01
CA ASN A 231 -28.23 -19.99 -1.17
C ASN A 231 -28.96 -19.26 -2.32
N GLY A 232 -28.44 -19.36 -3.54
CA GLY A 232 -28.94 -18.61 -4.70
C GLY A 232 -28.46 -17.16 -4.79
N THR A 233 -27.57 -16.73 -3.89
CA THR A 233 -26.93 -15.41 -3.95
C THR A 233 -25.40 -15.55 -4.01
N TRP A 234 -24.74 -14.57 -4.59
CA TRP A 234 -23.28 -14.48 -4.69
C TRP A 234 -22.75 -13.16 -4.13
N LEU A 235 -21.46 -13.13 -3.85
CA LEU A 235 -20.76 -11.96 -3.34
C LEU A 235 -20.32 -11.06 -4.50
N ILE A 236 -20.78 -9.82 -4.54
CA ILE A 236 -20.37 -8.82 -5.52
C ILE A 236 -19.80 -7.58 -4.83
N MET A 237 -19.15 -6.72 -5.61
CA MET A 237 -18.77 -5.39 -5.16
C MET A 237 -19.67 -4.36 -5.83
N SER A 238 -20.34 -3.53 -5.04
CA SER A 238 -21.22 -2.48 -5.51
C SER A 238 -20.43 -1.35 -6.20
N ALA A 239 -21.14 -0.47 -6.90
CA ALA A 239 -20.54 0.72 -7.52
C ALA A 239 -19.85 1.64 -6.50
N GLU A 240 -20.30 1.62 -5.24
CA GLU A 240 -19.73 2.35 -4.11
C GLU A 240 -18.53 1.62 -3.48
N GLY A 241 -18.08 0.49 -4.04
CA GLY A 241 -16.93 -0.26 -3.54
C GLY A 241 -17.22 -1.12 -2.31
N LYS A 242 -18.50 -1.35 -1.97
CA LYS A 242 -18.91 -2.19 -0.83
C LYS A 242 -19.16 -3.62 -1.26
N VAL A 243 -18.80 -4.56 -0.40
CA VAL A 243 -19.03 -5.98 -0.65
C VAL A 243 -20.44 -6.36 -0.18
N VAL A 244 -21.28 -6.84 -1.09
CA VAL A 244 -22.70 -7.15 -0.85
C VAL A 244 -23.10 -8.49 -1.47
N CYS A 245 -24.22 -9.05 -1.01
CA CYS A 245 -24.82 -10.24 -1.61
C CYS A 245 -25.88 -9.83 -2.63
N GLU A 246 -25.87 -10.47 -3.78
CA GLU A 246 -26.85 -10.28 -4.86
C GLU A 246 -27.37 -11.63 -5.35
N GLU A 247 -28.62 -11.69 -5.82
CA GLU A 247 -29.16 -12.89 -6.45
C GLU A 247 -28.36 -13.27 -7.69
N VAL A 248 -28.09 -14.56 -7.84
CA VAL A 248 -27.44 -15.09 -9.04
C VAL A 248 -28.45 -15.04 -10.19
N PRO A 249 -28.14 -14.38 -11.32
CA PRO A 249 -29.03 -14.36 -12.48
C PRO A 249 -29.34 -15.77 -12.99
N ALA A 250 -30.56 -15.98 -13.51
CA ALA A 250 -31.12 -17.30 -13.84
C ALA A 250 -30.29 -18.16 -14.82
N ASP A 251 -29.37 -17.56 -15.56
CA ASP A 251 -28.46 -18.21 -16.53
C ASP A 251 -26.98 -18.08 -16.15
N CYS A 252 -26.69 -17.89 -14.85
CA CYS A 252 -25.33 -17.73 -14.37
C CYS A 252 -25.01 -18.65 -13.19
N VAL A 253 -23.71 -18.82 -12.94
CA VAL A 253 -23.19 -19.74 -11.92
C VAL A 253 -22.31 -18.98 -10.94
N ALA A 254 -22.43 -19.32 -9.66
CA ALA A 254 -21.65 -18.69 -8.59
C ALA A 254 -20.34 -19.42 -8.30
N ASP A 255 -19.48 -19.54 -9.32
CA ASP A 255 -18.18 -20.23 -9.24
C ASP A 255 -16.98 -19.29 -9.10
N GLY A 256 -17.20 -17.97 -9.22
CA GLY A 256 -16.17 -16.94 -9.17
C GLY A 256 -15.44 -16.69 -10.48
N GLU A 257 -15.64 -17.56 -11.47
CA GLU A 257 -15.09 -17.45 -12.81
C GLU A 257 -16.10 -16.84 -13.78
N HIS A 258 -17.39 -16.86 -13.45
CA HIS A 258 -18.44 -16.21 -14.23
C HIS A 258 -18.89 -14.89 -13.62
N VAL A 259 -19.21 -13.93 -14.50
CA VAL A 259 -19.69 -12.60 -14.13
C VAL A 259 -20.88 -12.23 -15.00
N TYR A 260 -21.81 -11.47 -14.44
CA TYR A 260 -22.93 -10.92 -15.19
C TYR A 260 -22.55 -9.54 -15.73
N TRP A 261 -22.25 -9.46 -17.03
CA TRP A 261 -21.57 -8.30 -17.60
C TRP A 261 -21.99 -8.02 -19.06
N SER A 262 -21.88 -6.75 -19.46
CA SER A 262 -22.06 -6.27 -20.84
C SER A 262 -20.92 -5.32 -21.20
N PRO A 263 -20.39 -5.36 -22.44
CA PRO A 263 -19.40 -4.40 -22.91
C PRO A 263 -19.93 -2.96 -22.94
N ASP A 264 -21.24 -2.81 -23.19
CA ASP A 264 -21.93 -1.54 -23.13
C ASP A 264 -23.36 -1.77 -22.59
N PRO A 265 -23.62 -1.46 -21.30
CA PRO A 265 -24.94 -1.64 -20.69
C PRO A 265 -26.06 -0.84 -21.35
N LEU A 266 -25.73 0.24 -22.08
CA LEU A 266 -26.71 1.08 -22.78
C LEU A 266 -27.14 0.46 -24.11
N VAL A 267 -26.28 -0.37 -24.70
CA VAL A 267 -26.47 -0.95 -26.03
C VAL A 267 -26.88 -2.43 -25.95
N ALA A 268 -26.34 -3.17 -25.00
CA ALA A 268 -26.56 -4.60 -24.85
C ALA A 268 -26.90 -4.99 -23.41
N LYS A 269 -27.86 -5.91 -23.27
CA LYS A 269 -28.20 -6.48 -21.97
C LYS A 269 -27.02 -7.30 -21.43
N PRO A 270 -26.74 -7.23 -20.12
CA PRO A 270 -25.74 -8.08 -19.49
C PRO A 270 -26.11 -9.56 -19.63
N GLN A 271 -25.08 -10.38 -19.76
CA GLN A 271 -25.16 -11.83 -19.88
C GLN A 271 -24.09 -12.48 -19.01
N CYS A 272 -24.28 -13.75 -18.69
CA CYS A 272 -23.29 -14.51 -17.95
C CYS A 272 -22.10 -14.81 -18.88
N VAL A 273 -20.92 -14.33 -18.51
CA VAL A 273 -19.69 -14.51 -19.27
C VAL A 273 -18.58 -15.00 -18.36
N GLN A 274 -17.75 -15.90 -18.89
CA GLN A 274 -16.58 -16.39 -18.18
C GLN A 274 -15.46 -15.34 -18.21
N LEU A 275 -14.70 -15.24 -17.13
CA LEU A 275 -13.47 -14.47 -17.04
C LEU A 275 -12.32 -15.20 -17.76
N SER A 276 -11.27 -14.45 -18.08
CA SER A 276 -10.02 -14.95 -18.70
C SER A 276 -10.21 -15.62 -20.06
N VAL A 277 -11.34 -15.38 -20.72
CA VAL A 277 -11.59 -15.76 -22.10
C VAL A 277 -11.76 -14.51 -22.96
N ARG A 278 -11.61 -14.64 -24.28
CA ARG A 278 -11.81 -13.53 -25.22
C ARG A 278 -13.22 -12.96 -25.15
N GLY A 279 -14.25 -13.82 -25.16
CA GLY A 279 -15.65 -13.37 -25.18
C GLY A 279 -15.91 -12.31 -26.28
N SER A 280 -16.54 -11.21 -25.91
CA SER A 280 -16.81 -10.05 -26.78
C SER A 280 -15.65 -9.06 -26.92
N CYS A 281 -14.46 -9.39 -26.40
CA CYS A 281 -13.29 -8.52 -26.47
C CYS A 281 -12.60 -8.54 -27.84
N ALA A 282 -11.82 -7.47 -28.09
CA ALA A 282 -10.97 -7.36 -29.28
C ALA A 282 -9.93 -8.48 -29.34
N GLU A 283 -9.32 -8.68 -30.51
CA GLU A 283 -8.28 -9.69 -30.67
C GLU A 283 -7.06 -9.38 -29.79
N GLY A 284 -6.61 -10.38 -29.04
CA GLY A 284 -5.52 -10.22 -28.06
C GLY A 284 -5.97 -9.80 -26.65
N ASP A 285 -7.23 -9.35 -26.50
CA ASP A 285 -7.80 -8.99 -25.21
C ASP A 285 -8.62 -10.14 -24.61
N LEU A 286 -8.59 -10.23 -23.29
CA LEU A 286 -9.38 -11.15 -22.48
C LEU A 286 -10.27 -10.36 -21.53
N LEU A 287 -11.45 -10.90 -21.23
CA LEU A 287 -12.32 -10.34 -20.20
C LEU A 287 -11.66 -10.57 -18.84
N GLN A 288 -11.19 -9.51 -18.19
CA GLN A 288 -10.45 -9.61 -16.94
C GLN A 288 -11.12 -8.77 -15.86
N ARG A 289 -11.03 -9.27 -14.63
CA ARG A 289 -11.34 -8.49 -13.43
C ARG A 289 -10.06 -7.78 -12.99
N ASN A 290 -10.13 -6.47 -12.81
CA ASN A 290 -9.03 -5.72 -12.25
C ASN A 290 -9.00 -5.82 -10.71
N ARG A 291 -7.98 -5.24 -10.07
CA ARG A 291 -7.87 -5.19 -8.60
C ARG A 291 -9.04 -4.48 -7.92
N SER A 292 -9.74 -3.59 -8.65
CA SER A 292 -10.92 -2.91 -8.15
C SER A 292 -12.21 -3.69 -8.37
N GLY A 293 -12.13 -4.99 -8.66
CA GLY A 293 -13.27 -5.86 -8.96
C GLY A 293 -14.04 -5.50 -10.24
N ALA A 294 -13.66 -4.44 -10.93
CA ALA A 294 -14.28 -4.01 -12.18
C ALA A 294 -13.85 -4.96 -13.30
N VAL A 295 -14.82 -5.36 -14.09
CA VAL A 295 -14.63 -6.27 -15.22
C VAL A 295 -14.53 -5.44 -16.49
N ALA A 296 -13.47 -5.68 -17.27
CA ALA A 296 -13.26 -5.03 -18.56
C ALA A 296 -12.38 -5.91 -19.47
N CYS A 297 -12.47 -5.68 -20.77
CA CYS A 297 -11.53 -6.24 -21.74
C CYS A 297 -10.14 -5.65 -21.51
N ARG A 298 -9.14 -6.51 -21.32
CA ARG A 298 -7.74 -6.12 -21.09
C ARG A 298 -6.80 -7.11 -21.78
N SER A 299 -5.67 -6.59 -22.20
CA SER A 299 -4.53 -7.41 -22.63
C SER A 299 -3.97 -8.18 -21.42
N PRO A 300 -3.37 -9.37 -21.61
CA PRO A 300 -2.79 -10.15 -20.52
C PRO A 300 -1.78 -9.33 -19.70
N SER A 301 -1.87 -9.44 -18.37
CA SER A 301 -1.13 -8.61 -17.43
C SER A 301 0.37 -8.80 -17.51
N ARG A 302 1.13 -7.70 -17.40
CA ARG A 302 2.58 -7.73 -17.17
C ARG A 302 2.93 -8.38 -15.83
N PRO A 303 4.12 -8.97 -15.70
CA PRO A 303 4.71 -9.34 -14.42
C PRO A 303 4.61 -8.20 -13.39
N GLN A 304 4.19 -8.53 -12.17
CA GLN A 304 4.13 -7.56 -11.08
C GLN A 304 5.54 -7.31 -10.50
N PRO A 305 5.81 -6.09 -10.01
CA PRO A 305 7.07 -5.80 -9.34
C PRO A 305 7.20 -6.60 -8.04
N LEU A 306 8.42 -7.03 -7.74
CA LEU A 306 8.75 -7.72 -6.48
C LEU A 306 8.52 -6.86 -5.23
N VAL A 307 8.55 -5.53 -5.38
CA VAL A 307 8.29 -4.56 -4.32
C VAL A 307 7.28 -3.55 -4.83
N GLN A 308 6.09 -3.59 -4.25
CA GLN A 308 5.03 -2.62 -4.52
C GLN A 308 5.16 -1.46 -3.54
N LEU A 309 5.32 -0.25 -4.08
CA LEU A 309 5.30 0.98 -3.30
C LEU A 309 3.84 1.43 -3.21
N HIS A 310 3.11 0.87 -2.26
CA HIS A 310 1.68 1.12 -2.14
C HIS A 310 1.40 2.54 -1.62
N THR A 311 0.52 3.25 -2.34
CA THR A 311 -0.14 4.49 -1.89
C THR A 311 -1.65 4.30 -1.68
N SER A 312 -2.17 3.10 -1.99
CA SER A 312 -3.59 2.77 -1.90
C SER A 312 -3.79 1.29 -1.61
N CYS A 313 -4.91 0.96 -0.96
CA CYS A 313 -5.31 -0.42 -0.75
C CYS A 313 -6.07 -0.99 -1.95
N PRO A 314 -6.08 -2.32 -2.10
CA PRO A 314 -7.01 -2.98 -3.02
C PRO A 314 -8.46 -2.64 -2.66
N PRO A 315 -9.32 -2.27 -3.61
CA PRO A 315 -10.75 -2.12 -3.36
C PRO A 315 -11.38 -3.44 -2.91
N GLY A 316 -12.42 -3.35 -2.07
CA GLY A 316 -13.05 -4.52 -1.46
C GLY A 316 -12.22 -5.21 -0.35
N SER A 317 -10.95 -4.84 -0.15
CA SER A 317 -10.19 -5.23 1.05
C SER A 317 -10.77 -4.56 2.30
N PHE A 318 -10.49 -5.11 3.48
CA PHE A 318 -10.91 -4.50 4.74
C PHE A 318 -10.35 -3.09 4.88
N ARG A 319 -9.05 -2.88 4.57
CA ARG A 319 -8.45 -1.55 4.65
C ARG A 319 -9.05 -0.60 3.62
N GLY A 320 -9.36 -1.08 2.42
CA GLY A 320 -10.02 -0.30 1.38
C GLY A 320 -11.42 0.15 1.77
N GLN A 321 -12.23 -0.76 2.31
CA GLN A 321 -13.60 -0.47 2.75
C GLN A 321 -13.67 0.44 3.97
N ASN A 322 -12.67 0.39 4.85
CA ASN A 322 -12.64 1.13 6.12
C ASN A 322 -11.70 2.36 6.10
N HIS A 323 -11.24 2.77 4.91
CA HIS A 323 -10.29 3.88 4.74
C HIS A 323 -9.02 3.76 5.59
N GLN A 324 -8.56 2.52 5.86
CA GLN A 324 -7.35 2.27 6.66
C GLN A 324 -6.09 2.18 5.80
N CYS A 325 -6.09 2.82 4.63
CA CYS A 325 -4.97 2.78 3.72
C CYS A 325 -3.83 3.65 4.22
N PRO A 326 -2.59 3.12 4.22
CA PRO A 326 -1.44 3.98 4.41
C PRO A 326 -1.37 4.96 3.24
N ILE A 327 -1.13 6.22 3.58
CA ILE A 327 -0.79 7.29 2.62
C ILE A 327 0.64 7.04 2.13
#